data_AF-A0A7S7P795-F1
#
_entry.id   AF-A0A7S7P795-F1
#
_cell.length_a   1.000
_cell.length_b   1.000
_cell.length_c   1.000
_cell.angle_alpha   90.00
_cell.angle_beta   90.00
_cell.angle_gamma   90.00
#
_symmetry.space_group_name_H-M   'P 1'
#
loop_
_entity.id
_entity.type
_entity.pdbx_description
1 polymer ?
#
loop_
_entity_poly.entity_id
_entity_poly.type
_entity_poly.pdbx_seq_one_letter_code
_entity_poly.pdbx_strand_id
1 'polypeptide(L)'
;MERVAQRSRRQREQLLEVLQPAVGLDRGCATIESARAVSCCPGCRGRRLHRHGLDRGVQRYRFLHLAKKDRPGQLAGIAEADELFLLESQKGSRKLDRPPRKHGGRSSRRGINGEHVCVLVARDRTGATRDAVTGRGAVTAAQLHKHLLPVLDRDVLLVTDGHTAYRAFARSTGISHASVNLRAGERVRGAVHVQNVNAYHQRFRQWLSHFNGVASRYLLNYLGWLWAVDGQRIGSAEQMLHIALGSASNNER
;
A
#
# COMPACT_ATOMS: atom_id res chain seq x y z
N MET A 1 24.13 -6.97 -37.11
CA MET A 1 25.17 -6.25 -36.34
C MET A 1 25.89 -5.21 -37.21
N GLU A 2 26.26 -5.55 -38.45
CA GLU A 2 27.00 -4.68 -39.40
C GLU A 2 26.32 -3.34 -39.76
N ARG A 3 24.98 -3.28 -39.82
CA ARG A 3 24.20 -2.07 -40.13
C ARG A 3 24.10 -1.03 -39.01
N VAL A 4 24.55 -1.34 -37.79
CA VAL A 4 24.53 -0.40 -36.65
C VAL A 4 25.82 0.44 -36.61
N ALA A 5 26.95 -0.16 -37.00
CA ALA A 5 28.25 0.50 -37.05
C ALA A 5 28.32 1.65 -38.07
N GLN A 6 27.50 1.59 -39.13
CA GLN A 6 27.43 2.63 -40.18
C GLN A 6 26.52 3.82 -39.85
N ARG A 7 25.83 3.81 -38.69
CA ARG A 7 24.90 4.89 -38.32
C ARG A 7 25.62 6.07 -37.66
N SER A 8 25.14 7.28 -37.94
CA SER A 8 25.63 8.50 -37.28
C SER A 8 25.26 8.50 -35.78
N ARG A 9 25.97 9.30 -34.98
CA ARG A 9 25.73 9.40 -33.52
C ARG A 9 24.26 9.68 -33.19
N ARG A 10 23.64 10.63 -33.89
CA ARG A 10 22.22 11.01 -33.72
C ARG A 10 21.26 9.86 -34.05
N GLN A 11 21.55 9.08 -35.09
CA GLN A 11 20.73 7.93 -35.47
C GLN A 11 20.87 6.77 -34.48
N ARG A 12 22.03 6.62 -33.83
CA ARG A 12 22.23 5.65 -32.74
C ARG A 12 21.49 6.09 -31.48
N GLU A 13 21.51 7.36 -31.13
CA GLU A 13 20.76 7.93 -30.00
C GLU A 13 19.24 7.75 -30.19
N GLN A 14 18.69 8.06 -31.36
CA GLN A 14 17.27 7.83 -31.67
C GLN A 14 16.89 6.34 -31.66
N LEU A 15 17.78 5.46 -32.13
CA LEU A 15 17.58 4.01 -32.07
C LEU A 15 17.60 3.52 -30.62
N LEU A 16 18.51 4.04 -29.79
CA LEU A 16 18.58 3.77 -28.36
C LEU A 16 17.31 4.23 -27.62
N GLU A 17 16.76 5.40 -27.94
CA GLU A 17 15.48 5.87 -27.37
C GLU A 17 14.31 4.94 -27.72
N VAL A 18 14.29 4.37 -28.92
CA VAL A 18 13.26 3.41 -29.35
C VAL A 18 13.48 2.02 -28.73
N LEU A 19 14.73 1.60 -28.59
CA LEU A 19 15.08 0.27 -28.08
C LEU A 19 15.12 0.18 -26.56
N GLN A 20 15.43 1.25 -25.82
CA GLN A 20 15.48 1.25 -24.35
C GLN A 20 14.16 0.77 -23.70
N PRO A 21 12.98 1.25 -24.14
CA PRO A 21 11.70 0.71 -23.68
C PRO A 21 11.51 -0.77 -24.02
N ALA A 22 11.98 -1.22 -25.20
CA ALA A 22 11.86 -2.61 -25.65
C ALA A 22 12.77 -3.56 -24.85
N VAL A 23 14.02 -3.17 -24.58
CA VAL A 23 14.95 -3.94 -23.73
C VAL A 23 14.44 -4.02 -22.29
N GLY A 24 13.81 -2.95 -21.78
CA GLY A 24 13.12 -2.97 -20.49
C GLY A 24 11.94 -3.94 -20.46
N LEU A 25 11.19 -4.03 -21.57
CA LEU A 25 10.08 -4.97 -21.71
C LEU A 25 10.55 -6.43 -21.78
N ASP A 26 11.60 -6.72 -22.56
CA ASP A 26 12.16 -8.07 -22.69
C ASP A 26 12.73 -8.57 -21.36
N ARG A 27 13.44 -7.70 -20.62
CA ARG A 27 13.90 -8.02 -19.24
C ARG A 27 12.72 -8.26 -18.31
N GLY A 28 11.66 -7.46 -18.40
CA GLY A 28 10.43 -7.66 -17.64
C GLY A 28 9.75 -8.99 -17.96
N CYS A 29 9.64 -9.35 -19.23
CA CYS A 29 9.10 -10.63 -19.69
C CYS A 29 9.95 -11.81 -19.21
N ALA A 30 11.27 -11.73 -19.38
CA ALA A 30 12.20 -12.76 -18.89
C ALA A 30 12.13 -12.92 -17.36
N THR A 31 11.97 -11.83 -16.61
CA THR A 31 11.76 -11.86 -15.15
C THR A 31 10.43 -12.52 -14.78
N ILE A 32 9.35 -12.19 -15.49
CA ILE A 32 8.05 -12.87 -15.31
C ILE A 32 8.19 -14.37 -15.59
N GLU A 33 8.92 -14.74 -16.64
CA GLU A 33 9.12 -16.13 -17.03
C GLU A 33 10.01 -16.89 -16.07
N SER A 34 11.11 -16.30 -15.59
CA SER A 34 11.98 -16.92 -14.59
C SER A 34 11.27 -17.12 -13.26
N ALA A 35 10.45 -16.16 -12.83
CA ALA A 35 9.60 -16.28 -11.66
C ALA A 35 8.52 -17.38 -11.79
N ARG A 36 8.20 -17.86 -13.01
CA ARG A 36 7.35 -19.05 -13.20
C ARG A 36 8.02 -20.33 -12.70
N ALA A 37 9.34 -20.33 -12.45
CA ALA A 37 10.02 -21.45 -11.80
C ALA A 37 9.61 -21.61 -10.32
N VAL A 38 8.96 -20.60 -9.71
CA VAL A 38 8.31 -20.73 -8.41
C VAL A 38 7.06 -21.63 -8.60
N SER A 39 7.18 -22.89 -8.17
CA SER A 39 6.18 -23.95 -8.40
C SER A 39 4.83 -23.72 -7.72
N CYS A 40 4.72 -22.74 -6.80
CA CYS A 40 3.48 -22.34 -6.16
C CYS A 40 3.55 -20.93 -5.52
N CYS A 41 2.42 -20.22 -5.50
CA CYS A 41 2.27 -18.95 -4.80
C CYS A 41 2.60 -19.12 -3.29
N PRO A 42 3.54 -18.37 -2.70
CA PRO A 42 3.91 -18.54 -1.30
C PRO A 42 2.76 -18.25 -0.33
N GLY A 43 1.78 -17.46 -0.78
CA GLY A 43 0.67 -17.05 0.04
C GLY A 43 -0.60 -17.90 -0.04
N CYS A 44 -0.83 -18.69 -1.09
CA CYS A 44 -2.01 -19.57 -1.22
C CYS A 44 -1.70 -20.96 -1.78
N ARG A 45 -0.42 -21.26 -2.04
CA ARG A 45 0.09 -22.50 -2.66
C ARG A 45 -0.49 -22.82 -4.05
N GLY A 46 -1.21 -21.89 -4.66
CA GLY A 46 -1.71 -22.04 -6.02
C GLY A 46 -0.57 -22.07 -7.05
N ARG A 47 -0.58 -23.06 -7.94
CA ARG A 47 0.45 -23.24 -8.99
C ARG A 47 0.18 -22.46 -10.29
N ARG A 48 -0.95 -21.76 -10.36
CA ARG A 48 -1.39 -21.01 -11.55
C ARG A 48 -1.22 -19.51 -11.32
N LEU A 49 -0.48 -18.83 -12.18
CA LEU A 49 -0.47 -17.37 -12.24
C LEU A 49 -1.83 -16.86 -12.74
N HIS A 50 -2.43 -15.92 -12.01
CA HIS A 50 -3.70 -15.33 -12.40
C HIS A 50 -3.51 -14.37 -13.58
N ARG A 51 -3.77 -14.89 -14.79
CA ARG A 51 -3.85 -14.13 -16.05
C ARG A 51 -5.10 -13.25 -16.07
N HIS A 52 -4.95 -11.97 -16.41
CA HIS A 52 -6.05 -11.02 -16.53
C HIS A 52 -6.36 -10.68 -17.99
N GLY A 53 -6.72 -11.70 -18.77
CA GLY A 53 -7.03 -11.51 -20.19
C GLY A 53 -5.84 -10.99 -21.00
N LEU A 54 -6.13 -10.58 -22.22
CA LEU A 54 -5.17 -10.00 -23.16
C LEU A 54 -5.56 -8.55 -23.42
N ASP A 55 -4.56 -7.68 -23.58
CA ASP A 55 -4.76 -6.32 -24.09
C ASP A 55 -3.80 -6.11 -25.25
N ARG A 56 -4.34 -5.83 -26.43
CA ARG A 56 -3.58 -5.70 -27.69
C ARG A 56 -2.57 -6.84 -27.92
N GLY A 57 -2.99 -8.08 -27.64
CA GLY A 57 -2.14 -9.28 -27.78
C GLY A 57 -1.16 -9.52 -26.63
N VAL A 58 -1.06 -8.62 -25.66
CA VAL A 58 -0.16 -8.74 -24.50
C VAL A 58 -0.90 -9.35 -23.30
N GLN A 59 -0.27 -10.35 -22.67
CA GLN A 59 -0.80 -11.01 -21.47
C GLN A 59 -0.72 -10.10 -20.25
N ARG A 60 -1.88 -9.79 -19.65
CA ARG A 60 -1.94 -9.03 -18.39
C ARG A 60 -1.88 -9.95 -17.19
N TYR A 61 -1.29 -9.48 -16.09
CA TYR A 61 -1.19 -10.22 -14.83
C TYR A 61 -1.66 -9.37 -13.65
N ARG A 62 -2.12 -10.01 -12.57
CA ARG A 62 -2.45 -9.34 -11.30
C ARG A 62 -1.24 -9.29 -10.39
N PHE A 63 -0.31 -8.37 -10.67
CA PHE A 63 1.01 -8.33 -10.03
C PHE A 63 0.98 -7.90 -8.54
N LEU A 64 0.06 -7.04 -8.12
CA LEU A 64 0.08 -6.50 -6.73
C LEU A 64 -0.54 -7.39 -5.66
N HIS A 65 -1.03 -8.58 -6.00
CA HIS A 65 -1.79 -9.39 -5.03
C HIS A 65 -0.91 -9.89 -3.87
N LEU A 66 0.38 -10.16 -4.10
CA LEU A 66 1.30 -10.65 -3.08
C LEU A 66 1.98 -9.51 -2.30
N ALA A 67 2.19 -8.35 -2.91
CA ALA A 67 2.79 -7.19 -2.25
C ALA A 67 2.07 -6.74 -0.98
N LYS A 68 0.75 -7.00 -0.85
CA LYS A 68 0.02 -6.71 0.40
C LYS A 68 0.41 -7.61 1.58
N LYS A 69 1.10 -8.73 1.33
CA LYS A 69 1.52 -9.70 2.35
C LYS A 69 2.91 -9.38 2.92
N ASP A 70 3.73 -8.64 2.19
CA ASP A 70 5.04 -8.16 2.67
C ASP A 70 4.81 -7.03 3.67
N ARG A 71 4.79 -7.35 4.97
CA ARG A 71 4.61 -6.40 6.07
C ARG A 71 5.50 -6.79 7.25
N PRO A 72 6.04 -5.81 8.00
CA PRO A 72 6.85 -6.09 9.19
C PRO A 72 6.04 -6.90 10.19
N GLY A 73 6.65 -7.85 10.92
CA GLY A 73 5.93 -8.74 11.83
C GLY A 73 5.25 -8.03 13.01
N GLN A 74 5.90 -7.01 13.56
CA GLN A 74 5.47 -6.31 14.76
C GLN A 74 5.92 -4.85 14.73
N LEU A 75 5.28 -3.99 15.51
CA LEU A 75 5.65 -2.59 15.75
C LEU A 75 6.10 -2.45 17.21
N ALA A 76 7.25 -1.80 17.43
CA ALA A 76 7.88 -1.74 18.75
C ALA A 76 8.28 -0.30 19.13
N GLY A 77 8.67 -0.11 20.40
CA GLY A 77 9.06 1.19 20.93
C GLY A 77 7.89 2.16 20.96
N ILE A 78 7.93 3.22 20.15
CA ILE A 78 6.83 4.18 20.01
C ILE A 78 6.14 3.93 18.66
N ALA A 79 4.90 3.46 18.70
CA ALA A 79 4.07 3.25 17.53
C ALA A 79 2.97 4.31 17.45
N GLU A 80 2.91 5.05 16.36
CA GLU A 80 1.81 5.97 16.09
C GLU A 80 0.70 5.25 15.33
N ALA A 81 -0.57 5.49 15.66
CA ALA A 81 -1.71 4.97 14.89
C ALA A 81 -2.75 6.06 14.64
N ASP A 82 -3.27 6.08 13.41
CA ASP A 82 -4.30 7.01 12.95
C ASP A 82 -5.03 6.40 11.72
N GLU A 83 -6.14 7.01 11.33
CA GLU A 83 -6.99 6.56 10.26
C GLU A 83 -6.91 7.47 9.04
N LEU A 84 -6.73 6.83 7.90
CA LEU A 84 -6.92 7.45 6.61
C LEU A 84 -8.30 7.12 6.05
N PHE A 85 -9.10 8.15 5.79
CA PHE A 85 -10.40 8.01 5.13
C PHE A 85 -10.32 8.37 3.64
N LEU A 86 -10.82 7.45 2.80
CA LEU A 86 -10.98 7.61 1.37
C LEU A 86 -12.45 7.41 0.99
N LEU A 87 -12.92 8.09 -0.06
CA LEU A 87 -14.26 7.79 -0.58
C LEU A 87 -14.31 6.37 -1.15
N GLU A 88 -15.37 5.66 -0.80
CA GLU A 88 -15.66 4.32 -1.29
C GLU A 88 -15.84 4.35 -2.82
N SER A 89 -15.12 3.45 -3.49
CA SER A 89 -15.10 3.33 -4.93
C SER A 89 -15.33 1.89 -5.37
N GLN A 90 -16.49 1.67 -6.00
CA GLN A 90 -16.85 0.41 -6.67
C GLN A 90 -16.39 0.35 -8.13
N LYS A 91 -15.31 1.06 -8.47
CA LYS A 91 -14.75 1.09 -9.85
C LYS A 91 -14.55 -0.33 -10.37
N GLY A 92 -15.08 -0.60 -11.55
CA GLY A 92 -15.04 -1.91 -12.20
C GLY A 92 -15.92 -2.97 -11.53
N SER A 93 -16.91 -2.60 -10.71
CA SER A 93 -18.03 -3.48 -10.38
C SER A 93 -19.07 -3.45 -11.49
N ARG A 94 -19.70 -4.60 -11.78
CA ARG A 94 -20.85 -4.70 -12.70
C ARG A 94 -22.19 -4.42 -12.02
N LYS A 95 -22.22 -4.48 -10.69
CA LYS A 95 -23.39 -4.23 -9.85
C LYS A 95 -22.98 -3.23 -8.77
N LEU A 96 -23.64 -2.07 -8.72
CA LEU A 96 -23.38 -1.04 -7.72
C LEU A 96 -24.46 -1.08 -6.65
N ASP A 97 -24.09 -0.91 -5.38
CA ASP A 97 -25.03 -0.77 -4.26
C ASP A 97 -25.57 0.68 -4.11
N ARG A 98 -25.11 1.58 -4.97
CA ARG A 98 -25.46 3.02 -5.01
C ARG A 98 -25.40 3.55 -6.44
N PRO A 99 -25.97 4.74 -6.71
CA PRO A 99 -25.81 5.40 -8.01
C PRO A 99 -24.33 5.62 -8.39
N PRO A 100 -24.00 5.58 -9.70
CA PRO A 100 -22.68 5.96 -10.19
C PRO A 100 -22.29 7.37 -9.75
N ARG A 101 -21.00 7.58 -9.41
CA ARG A 101 -20.46 8.91 -9.11
C ARG A 101 -19.71 9.46 -10.31
N LYS A 102 -19.81 10.77 -10.53
CA LYS A 102 -18.95 11.50 -11.48
C LYS A 102 -17.50 11.53 -10.99
N HIS A 103 -16.57 11.84 -11.89
CA HIS A 103 -15.16 12.03 -11.56
C HIS A 103 -15.00 13.07 -10.44
N GLY A 104 -14.08 12.83 -9.50
CA GLY A 104 -13.85 13.72 -8.36
C GLY A 104 -15.02 13.78 -7.36
N GLY A 105 -15.94 12.80 -7.44
CA GLY A 105 -17.14 12.73 -6.61
C GLY A 105 -16.86 12.97 -5.13
N ARG A 106 -17.76 13.68 -4.47
CA ARG A 106 -17.67 14.06 -3.05
C ARG A 106 -18.61 13.20 -2.21
N SER A 107 -18.45 13.23 -0.89
CA SER A 107 -19.44 12.60 -0.01
C SER A 107 -20.75 13.39 -0.01
N SER A 108 -21.87 12.69 0.18
CA SER A 108 -23.19 13.33 0.35
C SER A 108 -23.30 14.13 1.66
N ARG A 109 -22.52 13.79 2.69
CA ARG A 109 -22.54 14.44 4.00
C ARG A 109 -21.15 14.92 4.39
N ARG A 110 -21.11 15.99 5.19
CA ARG A 110 -19.87 16.47 5.81
C ARG A 110 -19.36 15.44 6.84
N GLY A 111 -18.04 15.28 6.91
CA GLY A 111 -17.40 14.39 7.88
C GLY A 111 -17.39 12.92 7.48
N ILE A 112 -16.77 12.09 8.33
CA ILE A 112 -16.63 10.65 8.13
C ILE A 112 -17.99 9.98 8.28
N ASN A 113 -18.34 9.11 7.33
CA ASN A 113 -19.63 8.42 7.27
C ASN A 113 -19.50 7.10 6.49
N GLY A 114 -20.62 6.41 6.27
CA GLY A 114 -20.67 5.13 5.56
C GLY A 114 -20.23 5.16 4.10
N GLU A 115 -19.92 6.32 3.52
CA GLU A 115 -19.34 6.45 2.17
C GLU A 115 -17.81 6.53 2.19
N HIS A 116 -17.20 6.55 3.37
CA HIS A 116 -15.75 6.58 3.53
C HIS A 116 -15.27 5.19 3.93
N VAL A 117 -14.31 4.67 3.19
CA VAL A 117 -13.52 3.51 3.60
C VAL A 117 -12.45 3.96 4.58
N CYS A 118 -12.38 3.28 5.72
CA CYS A 118 -11.37 3.49 6.74
C CYS A 118 -10.17 2.58 6.47
N VAL A 119 -9.01 3.21 6.35
CA VAL A 119 -7.71 2.56 6.35
C VAL A 119 -7.04 2.90 7.67
N LEU A 120 -6.94 1.91 8.55
CA LEU A 120 -6.14 2.01 9.77
C LEU A 120 -4.67 1.89 9.38
N VAL A 121 -3.84 2.84 9.84
CA VAL A 121 -2.39 2.79 9.66
C VAL A 121 -1.73 2.92 11.03
N ALA A 122 -0.77 2.05 11.29
CA ALA A 122 0.13 2.14 12.43
C ALA A 122 1.58 2.12 11.96
N ARG A 123 2.41 3.00 12.50
CA ARG A 123 3.81 3.15 12.09
C ARG A 123 4.68 3.46 13.29
N ASP A 124 5.75 2.70 13.47
CA ASP A 124 6.73 2.98 14.52
C ASP A 124 7.83 3.96 14.09
N ARG A 125 8.69 4.33 15.03
CA ARG A 125 9.80 5.26 14.81
C ARG A 125 10.88 4.76 13.86
N THR A 126 10.99 3.45 13.65
CA THR A 126 11.92 2.87 12.66
C THR A 126 11.38 3.00 11.23
N GLY A 127 10.08 3.29 11.10
CA GLY A 127 9.38 3.38 9.83
C GLY A 127 8.62 2.11 9.45
N ALA A 128 8.71 1.04 10.27
CA ALA A 128 7.90 -0.15 10.08
C ALA A 128 6.41 0.23 10.10
N THR A 129 5.68 -0.18 9.05
CA THR A 129 4.29 0.24 8.84
C THR A 129 3.37 -0.97 8.72
N ARG A 130 2.25 -0.92 9.44
CA ARG A 130 1.13 -1.86 9.36
C ARG A 130 -0.12 -1.11 8.93
N ASP A 131 -0.88 -1.73 8.05
CA ASP A 131 -2.13 -1.16 7.53
C ASP A 131 -3.23 -2.21 7.45
N ALA A 132 -4.47 -1.75 7.60
CA ALA A 132 -5.67 -2.56 7.44
C ALA A 132 -6.83 -1.74 6.89
N VAL A 133 -7.64 -2.34 6.01
CA VAL A 133 -8.92 -1.77 5.60
C VAL A 133 -9.99 -2.31 6.54
N THR A 134 -10.52 -1.46 7.41
CA THR A 134 -11.42 -1.90 8.51
C THR A 134 -12.88 -1.93 8.09
N GLY A 135 -13.24 -1.29 6.98
CA GLY A 135 -14.61 -1.21 6.46
C GLY A 135 -15.00 0.22 6.11
N ARG A 136 -16.30 0.53 6.20
CA ARG A 136 -16.83 1.88 5.98
C ARG A 136 -17.15 2.55 7.31
N GLY A 137 -16.95 3.87 7.39
CA GLY A 137 -17.16 4.65 8.62
C GLY A 137 -15.96 4.65 9.56
N ALA A 138 -16.10 5.28 10.72
CA ALA A 138 -15.04 5.39 11.72
C ALA A 138 -14.63 4.03 12.30
N VAL A 139 -13.39 3.92 12.79
CA VAL A 139 -12.90 2.70 13.41
C VAL A 139 -13.58 2.45 14.75
N THR A 140 -13.79 1.18 15.06
CA THR A 140 -14.35 0.70 16.33
C THR A 140 -13.27 0.00 17.16
N ALA A 141 -13.46 -0.06 18.48
CA ALA A 141 -12.55 -0.80 19.37
C ALA A 141 -12.41 -2.28 18.95
N ALA A 142 -13.49 -2.92 18.49
CA ALA A 142 -13.44 -4.30 18.00
C ALA A 142 -12.55 -4.46 16.74
N GLN A 143 -12.59 -3.50 15.82
CA GLN A 143 -11.67 -3.48 14.67
C GLN A 143 -10.23 -3.24 15.10
N LEU A 144 -9.97 -2.39 16.10
CA LEU A 144 -8.63 -2.20 16.67
C LEU A 144 -8.09 -3.48 17.30
N HIS A 145 -8.90 -4.22 18.07
CA HIS A 145 -8.51 -5.55 18.59
C HIS A 145 -8.16 -6.53 17.46
N LYS A 146 -8.95 -6.54 16.40
CA LYS A 146 -8.73 -7.46 15.28
C LYS A 146 -7.48 -7.12 14.47
N HIS A 147 -7.21 -5.83 14.23
CA HIS A 147 -6.24 -5.39 13.24
C HIS A 147 -4.96 -4.79 13.83
N LEU A 148 -5.04 -4.14 14.98
CA LEU A 148 -3.91 -3.45 15.61
C LEU A 148 -3.24 -4.31 16.69
N LEU A 149 -4.01 -4.92 17.59
CA LEU A 149 -3.45 -5.72 18.68
C LEU A 149 -2.45 -6.81 18.23
N PRO A 150 -2.72 -7.60 17.17
CA PRO A 150 -1.81 -8.69 16.79
C PRO A 150 -0.45 -8.22 16.26
N VAL A 151 -0.30 -6.93 15.97
CA VAL A 151 0.91 -6.37 15.36
C VAL A 151 1.66 -5.43 16.31
N LEU A 152 1.16 -5.23 17.53
CA LEU A 152 1.81 -4.40 18.53
C LEU A 152 2.71 -5.27 19.43
N ASP A 153 3.87 -4.74 19.76
CA ASP A 153 4.69 -5.27 20.85
C ASP A 153 4.01 -5.07 22.21
N ARG A 154 4.31 -5.95 23.18
CA ARG A 154 3.72 -5.87 24.52
C ARG A 154 4.13 -4.59 25.26
N ASP A 155 5.38 -4.16 25.06
CA ASP A 155 5.96 -3.00 25.73
C ASP A 155 5.87 -1.72 24.86
N VAL A 156 5.07 -1.75 23.79
CA VAL A 156 4.90 -0.60 22.91
C VAL A 156 4.18 0.55 23.62
N LEU A 157 4.66 1.77 23.39
CA LEU A 157 3.89 2.98 23.64
C LEU A 157 3.08 3.32 22.37
N LEU A 158 1.78 3.09 22.42
CA LEU A 158 0.85 3.50 21.37
C LEU A 158 0.53 4.99 21.48
N VAL A 159 0.76 5.74 20.41
CA VAL A 159 0.44 7.17 20.32
C VAL A 159 -0.64 7.40 19.28
N THR A 160 -1.78 7.97 19.68
CA THR A 160 -2.90 8.23 18.77
C THR A 160 -3.40 9.66 18.86
N ASP A 161 -4.33 10.02 17.99
CA ASP A 161 -5.15 11.21 18.19
C ASP A 161 -6.12 11.02 19.37
N GLY A 162 -6.98 12.02 19.60
CA GLY A 162 -7.97 12.02 20.67
C GLY A 162 -9.20 11.12 20.44
N HIS A 163 -9.23 10.25 19.43
CA HIS A 163 -10.40 9.44 19.13
C HIS A 163 -10.68 8.39 20.23
N THR A 164 -11.95 8.29 20.65
CA THR A 164 -12.35 7.51 21.84
C THR A 164 -12.14 6.01 21.68
N ALA A 165 -12.17 5.50 20.43
CA ALA A 165 -11.95 4.08 20.16
C ALA A 165 -10.56 3.61 20.61
N TYR A 166 -9.51 4.42 20.42
CA TYR A 166 -8.15 4.08 20.85
C TYR A 166 -8.03 4.05 22.36
N ARG A 167 -8.64 5.01 23.05
CA ARG A 167 -8.66 5.03 24.52
C ARG A 167 -9.37 3.79 25.09
N ALA A 168 -10.51 3.42 24.51
CA ALA A 168 -11.23 2.21 24.92
C ALA A 168 -10.39 0.96 24.66
N PHE A 169 -9.78 0.85 23.47
CA PHE A 169 -8.89 -0.23 23.08
C PHE A 169 -7.71 -0.40 24.04
N ALA A 170 -6.95 0.68 24.30
CA ALA A 170 -5.79 0.62 25.17
C ALA A 170 -6.14 0.20 26.60
N ARG A 171 -7.26 0.70 27.14
CA ARG A 171 -7.76 0.31 28.46
C ARG A 171 -8.10 -1.17 28.54
N SER A 172 -8.76 -1.72 27.52
CA SER A 172 -9.14 -3.14 27.53
C SER A 172 -7.97 -4.09 27.31
N THR A 173 -6.92 -3.66 26.60
CA THR A 173 -5.75 -4.51 26.31
C THR A 173 -4.59 -4.32 27.28
N GLY A 174 -4.60 -3.26 28.09
CA GLY A 174 -3.49 -2.91 28.99
C GLY A 174 -2.27 -2.32 28.27
N ILE A 175 -2.39 -1.92 27.00
CA ILE A 175 -1.28 -1.33 26.23
C ILE A 175 -1.03 0.10 26.71
N SER A 176 0.26 0.43 26.91
CA SER A 176 0.69 1.80 27.21
C SER A 176 0.22 2.75 26.10
N HIS A 177 -0.54 3.79 26.49
CA HIS A 177 -1.18 4.68 25.53
C HIS A 177 -1.02 6.16 25.90
N ALA A 178 -0.68 6.96 24.90
CA ALA A 178 -0.70 8.41 24.98
C ALA A 178 -1.51 8.99 23.81
N SER A 179 -2.29 10.03 24.07
CA SER A 179 -3.03 10.76 23.03
C SER A 179 -2.57 12.20 22.92
N VAL A 180 -2.49 12.73 21.69
CA VAL A 180 -2.37 14.17 21.45
C VAL A 180 -3.73 14.81 21.20
N ASN A 181 -3.97 15.99 21.78
CA ASN A 181 -5.21 16.72 21.58
C ASN A 181 -5.11 17.65 20.36
N LEU A 182 -5.31 17.08 19.17
CA LEU A 182 -5.29 17.84 17.91
C LEU A 182 -6.35 18.97 17.87
N ARG A 183 -7.47 18.82 18.58
CA ARG A 183 -8.54 19.83 18.63
C ARG A 183 -8.16 21.06 19.46
N ALA A 184 -7.30 20.88 20.47
CA ALA A 184 -6.75 21.96 21.26
C ALA A 184 -5.49 22.59 20.64
N GLY A 185 -5.12 22.20 19.41
CA GLY A 185 -3.91 22.68 18.74
C GLY A 185 -2.62 22.02 19.22
N GLU A 186 -2.68 21.11 20.21
CA GLU A 186 -1.53 20.36 20.71
C GLU A 186 -1.19 19.23 19.73
N ARG A 187 -0.15 19.45 18.91
CA ARG A 187 0.32 18.48 17.90
C ARG A 187 1.54 17.68 18.34
N VAL A 188 2.27 18.18 19.34
CA VAL A 188 3.51 17.60 19.85
C VAL A 188 3.58 17.84 21.35
N ARG A 189 3.83 16.78 22.12
CA ARG A 189 4.19 16.85 23.54
C ARG A 189 5.42 15.98 23.79
N GLY A 190 6.60 16.57 23.62
CA GLY A 190 7.86 15.80 23.61
C GLY A 190 7.84 14.72 22.54
N ALA A 191 8.12 13.47 22.92
CA ALA A 191 8.09 12.31 22.01
C ALA A 191 6.67 11.84 21.61
N VAL A 192 5.62 12.41 22.22
CA VAL A 192 4.21 12.07 21.95
C VAL A 192 3.68 12.96 20.83
N HIS A 193 3.58 12.40 19.63
CA HIS A 193 2.99 13.02 18.45
C HIS A 193 2.51 11.96 17.45
N VAL A 194 1.66 12.36 16.49
CA VAL A 194 1.16 11.52 15.38
C VAL A 194 1.67 11.97 14.01
N GLN A 195 2.79 12.69 13.96
CA GLN A 195 3.31 13.29 12.73
C GLN A 195 3.87 12.26 11.74
N ASN A 196 4.40 11.13 12.22
CA ASN A 196 4.98 10.10 11.35
C ASN A 196 3.89 9.37 10.55
N VAL A 197 2.80 8.97 11.21
CA VAL A 197 1.65 8.35 10.54
C VAL A 197 0.94 9.35 9.62
N ASN A 198 0.84 10.62 10.02
CA ASN A 198 0.26 11.68 9.18
C ASN A 198 1.10 11.98 7.93
N ALA A 199 2.43 12.01 8.07
CA ALA A 199 3.32 12.15 6.92
C ALA A 199 3.15 10.96 5.95
N TYR A 200 3.02 9.74 6.48
CA TYR A 200 2.73 8.57 5.65
C TYR A 200 1.36 8.68 4.94
N HIS A 201 0.32 9.15 5.63
CA HIS A 201 -1.00 9.41 5.01
C HIS A 201 -0.90 10.38 3.83
N GLN A 202 -0.14 11.46 3.97
CA GLN A 202 0.08 12.44 2.91
C GLN A 202 0.79 11.81 1.71
N ARG A 203 1.89 11.09 1.94
CA ARG A 203 2.62 10.37 0.88
C ARG A 203 1.72 9.36 0.18
N PHE A 204 0.89 8.62 0.91
CA PHE A 204 -0.04 7.68 0.31
C PHE A 204 -1.12 8.35 -0.54
N ARG A 205 -1.70 9.48 -0.10
CA ARG A 205 -2.67 10.22 -0.92
C ARG A 205 -2.04 10.73 -2.22
N GLN A 206 -0.85 11.33 -2.14
CA GLN A 206 -0.10 11.83 -3.30
C GLN A 206 0.28 10.69 -4.24
N TRP A 207 0.76 9.58 -3.70
CA TRP A 207 1.10 8.42 -4.51
C TRP A 207 -0.14 7.79 -5.16
N LEU A 208 -1.27 7.72 -4.46
CA LEU A 208 -2.50 7.13 -4.98
C LEU A 208 -3.15 8.00 -6.09
N SER A 209 -2.92 9.32 -6.10
CA SER A 209 -3.55 10.21 -7.09
C SER A 209 -3.11 9.93 -8.52
N HIS A 210 -1.92 9.34 -8.73
CA HIS A 210 -1.45 8.93 -10.07
C HIS A 210 -2.36 7.89 -10.75
N PHE A 211 -3.20 7.17 -9.99
CA PHE A 211 -4.06 6.11 -10.52
C PHE A 211 -5.47 6.57 -10.92
N ASN A 212 -5.75 7.89 -10.86
CA ASN A 212 -7.04 8.48 -11.28
C ASN A 212 -8.26 7.73 -10.71
N GLY A 213 -8.22 7.48 -9.40
CA GLY A 213 -9.21 6.71 -8.66
C GLY A 213 -9.03 5.20 -8.75
N VAL A 214 -8.91 4.56 -7.60
CA VAL A 214 -8.81 3.09 -7.47
C VAL A 214 -10.12 2.49 -6.94
N ALA A 215 -10.33 1.19 -7.15
CA ALA A 215 -11.43 0.49 -6.50
C ALA A 215 -11.06 0.14 -5.06
N SER A 216 -11.95 0.38 -4.10
CA SER A 216 -11.70 0.17 -2.67
C SER A 216 -11.33 -1.28 -2.35
N ARG A 217 -11.89 -2.26 -3.07
CA ARG A 217 -11.55 -3.69 -2.95
C ARG A 217 -10.08 -4.03 -3.21
N TYR A 218 -9.32 -3.13 -3.83
CA TYR A 218 -7.91 -3.32 -4.13
C TYR A 218 -6.99 -2.48 -3.25
N LEU A 219 -7.49 -1.69 -2.30
CA LEU A 219 -6.67 -0.76 -1.51
C LEU A 219 -5.48 -1.43 -0.81
N LEU A 220 -5.65 -2.64 -0.26
CA LEU A 220 -4.55 -3.39 0.36
C LEU A 220 -3.39 -3.67 -0.62
N ASN A 221 -3.69 -3.90 -1.90
CA ASN A 221 -2.66 -4.10 -2.92
C ASN A 221 -1.84 -2.81 -3.13
N TYR A 222 -2.52 -1.67 -3.13
CA TYR A 222 -1.91 -0.34 -3.30
C TYR A 222 -1.11 0.08 -2.06
N LEU A 223 -1.63 -0.17 -0.86
CA LEU A 223 -0.90 0.05 0.40
C LEU A 223 0.38 -0.78 0.45
N GLY A 224 0.33 -2.03 -0.02
CA GLY A 224 1.53 -2.88 -0.08
C GLY A 224 2.56 -2.43 -1.09
N TRP A 225 2.09 -1.90 -2.22
CA TRP A 225 3.00 -1.29 -3.18
C TRP A 225 3.66 -0.04 -2.60
N LEU A 226 2.90 0.86 -1.97
CA LEU A 226 3.51 2.03 -1.34
C LEU A 226 4.51 1.62 -0.27
N TRP A 227 4.15 0.68 0.61
CA TRP A 227 5.07 0.19 1.64
C TRP A 227 6.43 -0.21 1.04
N ALA A 228 6.42 -0.98 -0.04
CA ALA A 228 7.65 -1.45 -0.66
C ALA A 228 8.47 -0.30 -1.32
N VAL A 229 7.80 0.75 -1.80
CA VAL A 229 8.46 1.97 -2.34
C VAL A 229 8.97 2.87 -1.20
N ASP A 230 8.14 3.14 -0.19
CA ASP A 230 8.42 4.04 0.94
C ASP A 230 9.54 3.52 1.83
N GLY A 231 9.58 2.20 2.04
CA GLY A 231 10.66 1.53 2.79
C GLY A 231 11.95 1.36 1.99
N GLN A 232 12.05 1.93 0.77
CA GLN A 232 13.17 1.74 -0.16
C GLN A 232 13.53 0.26 -0.40
N ARG A 233 12.56 -0.64 -0.22
CA ARG A 233 12.73 -2.10 -0.44
C ARG A 233 12.83 -2.44 -1.93
N ILE A 234 12.57 -1.45 -2.79
CA ILE A 234 12.59 -1.56 -4.24
C ILE A 234 13.47 -0.45 -4.78
N GLY A 235 14.64 -0.83 -5.29
CA GLY A 235 15.53 0.03 -6.07
C GLY A 235 15.28 -0.03 -7.57
N SER A 236 14.48 -0.99 -8.06
CA SER A 236 14.20 -1.14 -9.50
C SER A 236 12.82 -1.76 -9.80
N ALA A 237 12.31 -1.54 -11.00
CA ALA A 237 11.06 -2.15 -11.46
C ALA A 237 11.12 -3.69 -11.45
N GLU A 238 12.29 -4.27 -11.70
CA GLU A 238 12.54 -5.71 -11.65
C GLU A 238 12.41 -6.28 -10.22
N GLN A 239 12.95 -5.58 -9.22
CA GLN A 239 12.78 -5.97 -7.81
C GLN A 239 11.30 -5.91 -7.38
N MET A 240 10.56 -4.88 -7.81
CA MET A 240 9.12 -4.83 -7.57
C MET A 240 8.41 -6.02 -8.19
N LEU A 241 8.82 -6.42 -9.40
CA LEU A 241 8.25 -7.56 -10.11
C LEU A 241 8.54 -8.88 -9.37
N HIS A 242 9.75 -9.08 -8.83
CA HIS A 242 10.06 -10.24 -7.99
C HIS A 242 9.20 -10.30 -6.73
N ILE A 243 9.07 -9.20 -5.99
CA ILE A 243 8.22 -9.12 -4.79
C ILE A 243 6.74 -9.39 -5.15
N ALA A 244 6.26 -8.80 -6.24
CA ALA A 244 4.92 -9.00 -6.77
C ALA A 244 4.63 -10.47 -7.13
N LEU A 245 5.65 -11.21 -7.55
CA LEU A 245 5.57 -12.63 -7.89
C LEU A 245 5.85 -13.55 -6.68
N GLY A 246 6.24 -12.99 -5.53
CA GLY A 246 6.52 -13.73 -4.32
C GLY A 246 7.90 -14.38 -4.31
N SER A 247 8.79 -13.97 -5.21
CA SER A 247 10.23 -14.29 -5.12
C SER A 247 10.81 -13.43 -4.01
N ALA A 248 11.46 -14.05 -3.02
CA ALA A 248 12.10 -13.32 -1.93
C ALA A 248 13.10 -12.31 -2.52
N SER A 249 12.91 -11.03 -2.23
CA SER A 249 13.96 -10.03 -2.40
C SER A 249 15.04 -10.36 -1.38
N ASN A 250 16.20 -10.81 -1.85
CA ASN A 250 17.41 -11.15 -1.07
C ASN A 250 18.01 -9.93 -0.36
N ASN A 251 17.21 -9.19 0.41
CA ASN A 251 17.65 -7.99 1.10
C ASN A 251 17.02 -7.98 2.50
N GLU A 252 17.43 -8.94 3.31
CA GLU A 252 17.52 -8.75 4.75
C GLU A 252 18.84 -8.02 5.02
N ARG A 253 18.74 -6.73 5.35
CA ARG A 253 19.69 -6.00 6.18
C ARG A 253 18.89 -5.24 7.23
#